data_AF-A0A9P1D8I0-F1
#
_entry.id   AF-A0A9P1D8I0-F1
#
_cell.length_a   1.000
_cell.length_b   1.000
_cell.length_c   1.000
_cell.angle_alpha   90.00
_cell.angle_beta   90.00
_cell.angle_gamma   90.00
#
_symmetry.space_group_name_H-M   'P 1'
#
loop_
_entity.id
_entity.type
_entity.pdbx_description
1 polymer ?
#
loop_
_entity_poly.entity_id
_entity_poly.type
_entity_poly.pdbx_seq_one_letter_code
_entity_poly.pdbx_strand_id
1 'polypeptide(L)'
;MLMKGEDEAEATGVAVVQLPLPKGILLLTFSDWSVWLQTCLSLTAVIYVWLLPWLQTTAWAHTCQPETVEGEVWEYPHCAYLIDWSWVRKILEFLHFNNWFEAGASVSDYIANAQATGGMAACEFWPCMFLYLPNRWVDSPGAYISLIIFQVFFGLFLMNPVTSGLCMHTLVVGIFCNAGLAHTFIMGFHLDRLPSWRARACKIFRVGAILGFAGVIFTGMVCLISSWIGANAPFFFWFCESLGLSSMSLFVICFRYEDVSQLPH
;
A
#
# COMPACT_ATOMS: atom_id res chain seq x y z
N MET A 1 -68.48 4.12 -0.27
CA MET A 1 -67.96 3.68 -1.58
C MET A 1 -66.46 3.85 -1.52
N LEU A 2 -65.74 2.85 -1.02
CA LEU A 2 -64.29 2.84 -0.85
C LEU A 2 -63.75 1.88 -1.92
N MET A 3 -63.02 2.42 -2.89
CA MET A 3 -62.41 1.62 -3.95
C MET A 3 -61.21 0.88 -3.40
N LYS A 4 -61.27 -0.45 -3.54
CA LYS A 4 -60.20 -1.41 -3.29
C LYS A 4 -59.28 -1.34 -4.51
N GLY A 5 -58.07 -0.82 -4.33
CA GLY A 5 -57.01 -0.92 -5.34
C GLY A 5 -56.35 -2.29 -5.21
N GLU A 6 -56.61 -3.17 -6.18
CA GLU A 6 -55.90 -4.43 -6.38
C GLU A 6 -54.66 -4.11 -7.22
N ASP A 7 -53.50 -4.07 -6.58
CA ASP A 7 -52.21 -4.02 -7.28
C ASP A 7 -51.81 -5.45 -7.64
N GLU A 8 -52.04 -5.82 -8.90
CA GLU A 8 -51.56 -7.05 -9.51
C GLU A 8 -50.03 -7.01 -9.60
N ALA A 9 -49.38 -7.83 -8.78
CA ALA A 9 -47.96 -8.13 -8.91
C ALA A 9 -47.74 -9.01 -10.14
N GLU A 10 -47.47 -8.38 -11.29
CA GLU A 10 -47.05 -9.05 -12.52
C GLU A 10 -45.66 -9.68 -12.30
N ALA A 11 -45.66 -10.95 -11.91
CA ALA A 11 -44.47 -11.77 -11.80
C ALA A 11 -43.90 -12.01 -13.22
N THR A 12 -43.01 -11.13 -13.66
CA THR A 12 -42.18 -11.36 -14.85
C THR A 12 -41.24 -12.52 -14.56
N GLY A 13 -41.73 -13.73 -14.82
CA GLY A 13 -40.97 -14.97 -14.78
C GLY A 13 -39.90 -14.96 -15.86
N VAL A 14 -38.71 -14.45 -15.51
CA VAL A 14 -37.51 -14.69 -16.31
C VAL A 14 -37.20 -16.18 -16.17
N ALA A 15 -37.59 -16.96 -17.17
CA ALA A 15 -37.24 -18.36 -17.26
C ALA A 15 -35.72 -18.49 -17.33
N VAL A 16 -35.09 -18.82 -16.21
CA VAL A 16 -33.68 -19.21 -16.16
C VAL A 16 -33.59 -20.57 -16.86
N VAL A 17 -33.27 -20.55 -18.15
CA VAL A 17 -33.00 -21.75 -18.94
C VAL A 17 -31.74 -22.39 -18.38
N GLN A 18 -31.90 -23.39 -17.51
CA GLN A 18 -30.81 -24.25 -17.07
C GLN A 18 -30.42 -25.17 -18.24
N LEU A 19 -29.44 -24.73 -19.04
CA LEU A 19 -28.82 -25.59 -20.03
C LEU A 19 -28.02 -26.69 -19.30
N PRO A 20 -28.31 -27.99 -19.55
CA PRO A 20 -27.56 -29.08 -18.96
C PRO A 20 -26.17 -29.15 -19.61
N LEU A 21 -25.20 -28.48 -19.00
CA LEU A 21 -23.80 -28.55 -19.41
C LEU A 21 -23.20 -29.92 -19.01
N PRO A 22 -22.38 -30.52 -19.89
CA PRO A 22 -21.84 -31.85 -19.68
C PRO A 22 -20.98 -31.91 -18.41
N LYS A 23 -21.28 -32.92 -17.57
CA LYS A 23 -20.54 -33.27 -16.35
C LYS A 23 -19.10 -33.64 -16.70
N GLY A 24 -18.20 -32.67 -16.74
CA GLY A 24 -16.78 -32.94 -17.03
C GLY A 24 -15.96 -31.74 -17.49
N ILE A 25 -16.59 -30.65 -17.93
CA ILE A 25 -15.88 -29.39 -18.11
C ILE A 25 -15.85 -28.72 -16.75
N LEU A 26 -14.66 -28.66 -16.15
CA LEU A 26 -14.37 -27.83 -14.99
C LEU A 26 -14.63 -26.38 -15.43
N LEU A 27 -15.88 -25.92 -15.28
CA LEU A 27 -16.25 -24.53 -15.43
C LEU A 27 -15.51 -23.77 -14.34
N LEU A 28 -14.28 -23.33 -14.65
CA LEU A 28 -13.68 -22.19 -13.99
C LEU A 28 -14.70 -21.07 -14.15
N THR A 29 -15.46 -20.85 -13.08
CA THR A 29 -16.44 -19.81 -13.05
C THR A 29 -15.70 -18.48 -13.18
N PHE A 30 -16.35 -17.44 -13.69
CA PHE A 30 -15.77 -16.10 -13.75
C PHE A 30 -15.22 -15.63 -12.38
N SER A 31 -15.77 -16.19 -11.30
CA SER A 31 -15.28 -16.04 -9.92
C SER A 31 -13.83 -16.48 -9.75
N ASP A 32 -13.46 -17.65 -10.29
CA ASP A 32 -12.14 -18.27 -10.12
C ASP A 32 -11.04 -17.46 -10.81
N TRP A 33 -11.33 -16.95 -12.02
CA TRP A 33 -10.41 -16.09 -12.76
C TRP A 33 -10.11 -14.78 -12.01
N SER A 34 -11.12 -14.20 -11.37
CA SER A 34 -10.93 -12.99 -10.58
C SER A 34 -10.01 -13.25 -9.38
N VAL A 35 -10.16 -14.39 -8.72
CA VAL A 35 -9.32 -14.78 -7.57
C VAL A 35 -7.85 -14.96 -7.98
N TRP A 36 -7.60 -15.63 -9.11
CA TRP A 36 -6.24 -15.84 -9.62
C TRP A 36 -5.59 -14.53 -10.02
N LEU A 37 -6.30 -13.71 -10.80
CA LEU A 37 -5.80 -12.40 -11.22
C LEU A 37 -5.43 -11.53 -10.01
N GLN A 38 -6.31 -11.46 -9.02
CA GLN A 38 -6.08 -10.73 -7.77
C GLN A 38 -4.83 -11.21 -7.03
N THR A 39 -4.68 -12.52 -6.91
CA THR A 39 -3.50 -13.13 -6.26
C THR A 39 -2.23 -12.79 -7.03
N CYS A 40 -2.24 -12.96 -8.36
CA CYS A 40 -1.11 -12.64 -9.21
C CYS A 40 -0.73 -11.17 -9.09
N LEU A 41 -1.69 -10.25 -9.19
CA LEU A 41 -1.44 -8.82 -9.14
C LEU A 41 -0.82 -8.40 -7.80
N SER A 42 -1.33 -8.88 -6.67
CA SER A 42 -0.72 -8.56 -5.37
C SER A 42 0.62 -9.24 -5.13
N LEU A 43 0.85 -10.45 -5.66
CA LEU A 43 2.18 -11.06 -5.64
C LEU A 43 3.16 -10.25 -6.49
N THR A 44 2.73 -9.73 -7.64
CA THR A 44 3.54 -8.81 -8.45
C THR A 44 3.89 -7.55 -7.67
N ALA A 45 2.95 -7.00 -6.88
CA ALA A 45 3.17 -5.88 -5.97
C ALA A 45 4.35 -6.14 -5.02
N VAL A 46 4.27 -7.25 -4.26
CA VAL A 46 5.33 -7.70 -3.35
C VAL A 46 6.64 -7.91 -4.11
N ILE A 47 6.63 -8.73 -5.16
CA ILE A 47 7.83 -9.05 -5.93
C ILE A 47 8.47 -7.77 -6.46
N TYR A 48 7.69 -6.84 -6.98
CA TYR A 48 8.19 -5.57 -7.53
C TYR A 48 8.94 -4.76 -6.48
N VAL A 49 8.32 -4.51 -5.32
CA VAL A 49 8.92 -3.72 -4.23
C VAL A 49 10.22 -4.35 -3.72
N TRP A 50 10.24 -5.67 -3.57
CA TRP A 50 11.42 -6.41 -3.12
C TRP A 50 12.52 -6.53 -4.19
N LEU A 51 12.18 -6.40 -5.47
CA LEU A 51 13.14 -6.41 -6.58
C LEU A 51 13.73 -5.02 -6.90
N LEU A 52 13.24 -3.94 -6.30
CA LEU A 52 13.73 -2.57 -6.59
C LEU A 52 15.26 -2.42 -6.50
N PRO A 53 15.97 -2.95 -5.47
CA PRO A 53 17.44 -2.87 -5.43
C PRO A 53 18.12 -3.61 -6.59
N TRP A 54 17.52 -4.69 -7.08
CA TRP A 54 18.03 -5.41 -8.24
C TRP A 54 17.72 -4.67 -9.55
N LEU A 55 16.50 -4.14 -9.69
CA LEU A 55 16.08 -3.34 -10.84
C LEU A 55 16.94 -2.08 -11.01
N GLN A 56 17.45 -1.53 -9.91
CA GLN A 56 18.42 -0.44 -9.93
C GLN A 56 19.68 -0.79 -10.71
N THR A 57 20.20 -2.02 -10.58
CA THR A 57 21.41 -2.47 -11.32
C THR A 57 21.20 -2.53 -12.83
N THR A 58 19.95 -2.57 -13.27
CA THR A 58 19.55 -2.57 -14.69
C THR A 58 19.14 -1.18 -15.19
N ALA A 59 19.34 -0.14 -14.38
CA ALA A 59 18.88 1.25 -14.61
C ALA A 59 17.35 1.40 -14.77
N TRP A 60 16.57 0.40 -14.35
CA TRP A 60 15.11 0.47 -14.37
C TRP A 60 14.59 1.30 -13.18
N ALA A 61 15.16 1.08 -12.00
CA ALA A 61 14.88 1.89 -10.80
C ALA A 61 15.92 3.02 -10.67
N HIS A 62 15.48 4.15 -10.10
CA HIS A 62 16.35 5.30 -9.81
C HIS A 62 17.10 5.10 -8.49
N THR A 63 18.06 5.97 -8.21
CA THR A 63 18.66 6.13 -6.89
C THR A 63 18.83 7.60 -6.63
N CYS A 64 19.06 7.99 -5.38
CA CYS A 64 19.53 9.34 -5.08
C CYS A 64 20.71 9.73 -5.99
N GLN A 65 20.73 11.01 -6.39
CA GLN A 65 21.88 11.56 -7.10
C GLN A 65 23.05 11.70 -6.13
N PRO A 66 24.29 11.49 -6.61
CA PRO A 66 25.46 11.79 -5.80
C PRO A 66 25.47 13.26 -5.40
N GLU A 67 25.63 13.54 -4.11
CA GLU A 67 25.68 14.90 -3.59
C GLU A 67 26.93 15.08 -2.73
N THR A 68 27.63 16.20 -2.92
CA THR A 68 28.81 16.52 -2.11
C THR A 68 28.41 17.49 -1.00
N VAL A 69 28.45 17.01 0.23
CA VAL A 69 28.07 17.76 1.43
C VAL A 69 29.30 17.89 2.30
N GLU A 70 29.74 19.12 2.55
CA GLU A 70 30.91 19.41 3.41
C GLU A 70 32.21 18.71 2.97
N GLY A 71 32.32 18.37 1.67
CA GLY A 71 33.48 17.68 1.11
C GLY A 71 33.38 16.15 1.13
N GLU A 72 32.33 15.59 1.72
CA GLU A 72 31.99 14.16 1.62
C GLU A 72 31.05 13.92 0.45
N VAL A 73 31.37 12.94 -0.40
CA VAL A 73 30.53 12.53 -1.52
C VAL A 73 29.61 11.41 -1.03
N TRP A 74 28.31 11.70 -1.03
CA TRP A 74 27.26 10.75 -0.69
C TRP A 74 26.83 10.03 -1.95
N GLU A 75 27.02 8.72 -2.00
CA GLU A 75 26.59 7.87 -3.12
C GLU A 75 25.69 6.76 -2.61
N TYR A 76 24.83 6.25 -3.49
CA TYR A 76 24.01 5.08 -3.21
C TYR A 76 24.87 3.93 -2.63
N PRO A 77 24.41 3.28 -1.54
CA PRO A 77 23.08 3.34 -0.95
C PRO A 77 22.87 4.43 0.12
N HIS A 78 23.81 5.35 0.30
CA HIS A 78 23.77 6.43 1.29
C HIS A 78 23.13 7.68 0.71
N CYS A 79 21.80 7.68 0.65
CA CYS A 79 21.04 8.82 0.15
C CYS A 79 20.92 9.90 1.23
N ALA A 80 21.46 11.08 0.93
CA ALA A 80 21.37 12.27 1.75
C ALA A 80 20.26 13.19 1.22
N TYR A 81 19.52 13.78 2.15
CA TYR A 81 18.45 14.72 1.82
C TYR A 81 18.62 16.01 2.61
N LEU A 82 18.52 17.14 1.91
CA LEU A 82 18.45 18.44 2.54
C LEU A 82 17.02 18.70 3.01
N ILE A 83 16.82 18.84 4.32
CA ILE A 83 15.53 19.24 4.88
C ILE A 83 15.50 20.77 5.02
N ASP A 84 14.62 21.43 4.27
CA ASP A 84 14.37 22.86 4.48
C ASP A 84 13.49 23.07 5.73
N TRP A 85 14.18 23.36 6.83
CA TRP A 85 13.56 23.67 8.11
C TRP A 85 13.24 25.16 8.29
N SER A 86 13.21 25.96 7.23
CA SER A 86 12.99 27.42 7.29
C SER A 86 11.82 27.84 8.20
N TRP A 87 10.74 27.05 8.24
CA TRP A 87 9.55 27.30 9.05
C TRP A 87 9.66 26.90 10.54
N VAL A 88 10.62 26.04 10.92
CA VAL A 88 10.88 25.61 12.32
C VAL A 88 12.28 26.00 12.82
N ARG A 89 13.03 26.75 12.01
CA ARG A 89 14.46 27.04 12.20
C ARG A 89 14.83 27.41 13.64
N LYS A 90 14.02 28.25 14.30
CA LYS A 90 14.28 28.70 15.68
C LYS A 90 14.28 27.58 16.72
N ILE A 91 13.47 26.54 16.54
CA ILE A 91 13.41 25.39 17.47
C ILE A 91 14.56 24.41 17.18
N LEU A 92 14.94 24.27 15.92
CA LEU A 92 15.95 23.31 15.51
C LEU A 92 17.38 23.82 15.73
N GLU A 93 17.60 25.13 15.58
CA GLU A 93 18.85 25.78 16.02
C GLU A 93 19.11 25.56 17.51
N PHE A 94 18.06 25.56 18.33
CA PHE A 94 18.16 25.25 19.76
C PHE A 94 18.55 23.79 20.04
N LEU A 95 18.23 22.86 19.13
CA LEU A 95 18.48 21.43 19.28
C LEU A 95 19.72 20.92 18.51
N HIS A 96 20.47 21.80 17.85
CA HIS A 96 21.63 21.45 17.03
C HIS A 96 21.36 20.36 15.97
N PHE A 97 20.16 20.36 15.37
CA PHE A 97 19.86 19.42 14.29
C PHE A 97 20.66 19.74 13.03
N ASN A 98 21.24 18.71 12.43
CA ASN A 98 21.87 18.82 11.13
C ASN A 98 20.79 18.96 10.05
N ASN A 99 21.01 19.81 9.04
CA ASN A 99 20.03 20.00 7.96
C ASN A 99 20.01 18.83 6.97
N TRP A 100 20.99 17.94 7.09
CA TRP A 100 21.15 16.75 6.25
C TRP A 100 20.64 15.51 6.95
N PHE A 101 19.89 14.72 6.20
CA PHE A 101 19.27 13.48 6.64
C PHE A 101 19.78 12.32 5.77
N GLU A 102 20.55 11.42 6.37
CA GLU A 102 21.01 10.19 5.70
C GLU A 102 20.08 9.02 6.05
N ALA A 103 19.14 8.72 5.16
CA ALA A 103 18.14 7.67 5.39
C ALA A 103 18.65 6.26 5.02
N GLY A 104 19.65 6.21 4.14
CA GLY A 104 19.94 5.02 3.35
C GLY A 104 19.02 4.89 2.13
N ALA A 105 18.90 3.70 1.57
CA ALA A 105 18.01 3.41 0.45
C ALA A 105 16.54 3.42 0.91
N SER A 106 15.68 4.11 0.15
CA SER A 106 14.22 4.09 0.30
C SER A 106 13.52 3.56 -0.96
N VAL A 107 12.33 2.99 -0.80
CA VAL A 107 11.40 2.70 -1.90
C VAL A 107 11.17 3.95 -2.74
N SER A 108 11.04 5.12 -2.11
CA SER A 108 10.83 6.40 -2.78
C SER A 108 11.99 6.80 -3.70
N ASP A 109 13.23 6.51 -3.31
CA ASP A 109 14.41 6.71 -4.17
C ASP A 109 14.33 5.84 -5.41
N TYR A 110 14.01 4.55 -5.22
CA TYR A 110 13.95 3.59 -6.31
C TYR A 110 12.90 3.93 -7.36
N ILE A 111 11.77 4.48 -6.92
CA ILE A 111 10.66 4.79 -7.83
C ILE A 111 10.63 6.22 -8.33
N ALA A 112 11.66 7.05 -8.06
CA ALA A 112 11.64 8.47 -8.39
C ALA A 112 11.73 8.80 -9.89
N ASN A 113 12.07 7.83 -10.76
CA ASN A 113 11.97 8.01 -12.22
C ASN A 113 10.58 7.59 -12.74
N ALA A 114 10.16 8.16 -13.88
CA ALA A 114 8.82 7.92 -14.43
C ALA A 114 8.52 6.45 -14.71
N GLN A 115 9.51 5.66 -15.11
CA GLN A 115 9.36 4.24 -15.45
C GLN A 115 9.10 3.39 -14.21
N ALA A 116 9.86 3.60 -13.13
CA ALA A 116 9.69 2.93 -11.86
C ALA A 116 8.46 3.44 -11.11
N THR A 117 8.15 4.74 -11.16
CA THR A 117 6.86 5.26 -10.68
C THR A 117 5.70 4.56 -11.39
N GLY A 118 5.77 4.43 -12.74
CA GLY A 118 4.77 3.72 -13.53
C GLY A 118 4.69 2.24 -13.19
N GLY A 119 5.83 1.59 -12.91
CA GLY A 119 5.90 0.23 -12.39
C GLY A 119 5.19 0.09 -11.05
N MET A 120 5.46 0.99 -10.09
CA MET A 120 4.76 1.04 -8.81
C MET A 120 3.26 1.28 -8.98
N ALA A 121 2.87 2.14 -9.91
CA ALA A 121 1.47 2.39 -10.23
C ALA A 121 0.78 1.11 -10.75
N ALA A 122 1.44 0.37 -11.65
CA ALA A 122 0.89 -0.83 -12.29
C ALA A 122 0.89 -2.05 -11.37
N CYS A 123 1.95 -2.23 -10.57
CA CYS A 123 2.15 -3.41 -9.73
C CYS A 123 1.53 -3.27 -8.34
N GLU A 124 1.49 -2.07 -7.78
CA GLU A 124 1.04 -1.84 -6.40
C GLU A 124 -0.29 -1.06 -6.37
N PHE A 125 -0.29 0.17 -6.89
CA PHE A 125 -1.43 1.08 -6.77
C PHE A 125 -2.69 0.54 -7.46
N TRP A 126 -2.56 0.13 -8.71
CA TRP A 126 -3.67 -0.36 -9.51
C TRP A 126 -4.30 -1.63 -8.91
N PRO A 127 -3.54 -2.69 -8.59
CA PRO A 127 -4.08 -3.85 -7.89
C PRO A 127 -4.79 -3.50 -6.61
N CYS A 128 -4.16 -2.69 -5.75
CA CYS A 128 -4.76 -2.21 -4.52
C CYS A 128 -6.11 -1.55 -4.81
N MET A 129 -6.15 -0.56 -5.72
CA MET A 129 -7.38 0.15 -6.09
C MET A 129 -8.52 -0.80 -6.46
N PHE A 130 -8.28 -1.81 -7.30
CA PHE A 130 -9.30 -2.78 -7.73
C PHE A 130 -9.69 -3.79 -6.65
N LEU A 131 -8.70 -4.23 -5.87
CA LEU A 131 -8.91 -5.21 -4.82
C LEU A 131 -9.74 -4.64 -3.68
N TYR A 132 -9.53 -3.36 -3.35
CA TYR A 132 -10.21 -2.67 -2.28
C TYR A 132 -11.65 -2.21 -2.64
N LEU A 133 -12.15 -2.46 -3.86
CA LEU A 133 -13.46 -1.93 -4.27
C LEU A 133 -14.64 -2.48 -3.43
N PRO A 134 -15.66 -1.62 -3.16
CA PRO A 134 -16.77 -1.84 -2.22
C PRO A 134 -17.46 -3.19 -2.23
N ASN A 135 -17.69 -3.75 -3.42
CA ASN A 135 -18.62 -4.86 -3.63
C ASN A 135 -18.12 -6.21 -3.09
N ARG A 136 -16.99 -6.24 -2.40
CA ARG A 136 -16.36 -7.45 -1.84
C ARG A 136 -15.99 -7.34 -0.36
N TRP A 137 -16.35 -6.23 0.30
CA TRP A 137 -15.83 -5.84 1.61
C TRP A 137 -16.93 -5.56 2.63
N VAL A 138 -16.52 -5.37 3.87
CA VAL A 138 -17.41 -4.95 4.97
C VAL A 138 -18.03 -3.60 4.62
N ASP A 139 -19.35 -3.51 4.68
CA ASP A 139 -20.07 -2.24 4.55
C ASP A 139 -19.85 -1.39 5.81
N SER A 140 -18.74 -0.64 5.82
CA SER A 140 -18.33 0.23 6.91
C SER A 140 -17.91 1.59 6.36
N PRO A 141 -18.54 2.70 6.79
CA PRO A 141 -18.14 4.05 6.39
C PRO A 141 -16.64 4.31 6.61
N GLY A 142 -16.08 3.78 7.70
CA GLY A 142 -14.65 3.93 8.00
C GLY A 142 -13.75 3.21 7.00
N ALA A 143 -14.17 2.03 6.51
CA ALA A 143 -13.43 1.30 5.49
C ALA A 143 -13.39 2.08 4.17
N TYR A 144 -14.52 2.67 3.75
CA TYR A 144 -14.58 3.52 2.56
C TYR A 144 -13.74 4.78 2.69
N ILE A 145 -13.86 5.50 3.80
CA ILE A 145 -13.13 6.75 4.02
C ILE A 145 -11.62 6.50 4.04
N SER A 146 -11.17 5.51 4.83
CA SER A 146 -9.74 5.15 4.90
C SER A 146 -9.19 4.74 3.55
N LEU A 147 -9.98 4.02 2.74
CA LEU A 147 -9.58 3.62 1.40
C LEU A 147 -9.47 4.80 0.43
N ILE A 148 -10.46 5.71 0.42
CA ILE A 148 -10.42 6.90 -0.44
C ILE A 148 -9.19 7.75 -0.10
N ILE A 149 -8.92 7.97 1.19
CA ILE A 149 -7.73 8.70 1.63
C ILE A 149 -6.47 7.97 1.17
N PHE A 150 -6.38 6.65 1.39
CA PHE A 150 -5.26 5.86 0.91
C PHE A 150 -5.03 6.03 -0.60
N GLN A 151 -6.06 5.87 -1.42
CA GLN A 151 -5.94 5.96 -2.88
C GLN A 151 -5.53 7.36 -3.36
N VAL A 152 -6.16 8.41 -2.82
CA VAL A 152 -5.83 9.79 -3.19
C VAL A 152 -4.39 10.11 -2.83
N PHE A 153 -3.96 9.81 -1.59
CA PHE A 153 -2.62 10.17 -1.14
C PHE A 153 -1.54 9.24 -1.69
N PHE A 154 -1.83 7.99 -2.01
CA PHE A 154 -0.91 7.13 -2.76
C PHE A 154 -0.69 7.68 -4.17
N GLY A 155 -1.76 8.11 -4.86
CA GLY A 155 -1.64 8.78 -6.16
C GLY A 155 -0.78 10.05 -6.08
N LEU A 156 -1.00 10.89 -5.07
CA LEU A 156 -0.17 12.07 -4.81
C LEU A 156 1.28 11.71 -4.50
N PHE A 157 1.53 10.60 -3.81
CA PHE A 157 2.87 10.09 -3.55
C PHE A 157 3.60 9.76 -4.85
N LEU A 158 2.93 9.08 -5.79
CA LEU A 158 3.49 8.79 -7.11
C LEU A 158 3.71 10.05 -7.95
N MET A 159 2.93 11.10 -7.75
CA MET A 159 3.11 12.39 -8.43
C MET A 159 4.21 13.27 -7.80
N ASN A 160 4.64 12.97 -6.58
CA ASN A 160 5.57 13.78 -5.82
C ASN A 160 6.88 13.00 -5.56
N PRO A 161 7.81 12.98 -6.52
CA PRO A 161 9.08 12.30 -6.33
C PRO A 161 9.86 12.97 -5.19
N VAL A 162 10.48 12.15 -4.34
CA VAL A 162 11.21 12.58 -3.14
C VAL A 162 12.28 13.64 -3.44
N THR A 163 12.80 13.66 -4.67
CA THR A 163 13.82 14.57 -5.18
C THR A 163 13.39 16.04 -5.26
N SER A 164 12.09 16.35 -5.21
CA SER A 164 11.56 17.71 -5.47
C SER A 164 10.88 18.38 -4.28
N GLY A 165 10.80 17.72 -3.12
CA GLY A 165 10.16 18.29 -1.94
C GLY A 165 9.96 17.28 -0.81
N LEU A 166 11.03 16.97 -0.09
CA LEU A 166 11.03 15.96 0.97
C LEU A 166 9.90 16.18 2.00
N CYS A 167 9.67 17.40 2.49
CA CYS A 167 8.62 17.64 3.48
C CYS A 167 7.20 17.30 2.97
N MET A 168 6.89 17.70 1.73
CA MET A 168 5.60 17.36 1.11
C MET A 168 5.50 15.86 0.84
N HIS A 169 6.59 15.26 0.37
CA HIS A 169 6.68 13.82 0.17
C HIS A 169 6.43 13.04 1.46
N THR A 170 7.15 13.36 2.55
CA THR A 170 6.97 12.75 3.88
C THR A 170 5.55 12.95 4.42
N LEU A 171 4.95 14.12 4.23
CA LEU A 171 3.57 14.37 4.64
C LEU A 171 2.59 13.45 3.90
N VAL A 172 2.71 13.37 2.57
CA VAL A 172 1.85 12.54 1.73
C VAL A 172 2.03 11.06 2.05
N VAL A 173 3.28 10.61 2.21
CA VAL A 173 3.62 9.24 2.65
C VAL A 173 3.01 8.93 4.01
N GLY A 174 3.16 9.84 4.97
CA GLY A 174 2.59 9.70 6.30
C GLY A 174 1.07 9.53 6.24
N ILE A 175 0.37 10.32 5.42
CA ILE A 175 -1.09 10.24 5.31
C ILE A 175 -1.54 8.92 4.69
N PHE A 176 -0.98 8.48 3.55
CA PHE A 176 -1.44 7.23 2.94
C PHE A 176 -1.05 6.01 3.79
N CYS A 177 0.12 5.98 4.42
CA CYS A 177 0.52 4.87 5.29
C CYS A 177 -0.42 4.74 6.51
N ASN A 178 -0.77 5.86 7.14
CA ASN A 178 -1.74 5.86 8.24
C ASN A 178 -3.14 5.43 7.77
N ALA A 179 -3.57 5.90 6.59
CA ALA A 179 -4.85 5.49 6.02
C ALA A 179 -4.88 3.98 5.71
N GLY A 180 -3.82 3.44 5.13
CA GLY A 180 -3.66 2.00 4.88
C GLY A 180 -3.67 1.19 6.17
N LEU A 181 -2.93 1.62 7.21
CA LEU A 181 -2.98 0.98 8.52
C LEU A 181 -4.38 1.02 9.13
N ALA A 182 -5.00 2.21 9.18
CA ALA A 182 -6.36 2.37 9.69
C ALA A 182 -7.34 1.44 8.97
N HIS A 183 -7.21 1.33 7.64
CA HIS A 183 -8.00 0.40 6.85
C HIS A 183 -7.78 -1.06 7.32
N THR A 184 -6.54 -1.54 7.43
CA THR A 184 -6.28 -2.92 7.93
C THR A 184 -6.79 -3.16 9.35
N PHE A 185 -6.84 -2.14 10.21
CA PHE A 185 -7.43 -2.25 11.55
C PHE A 185 -8.96 -2.36 11.49
N ILE A 186 -9.61 -1.50 10.72
CA ILE A 186 -11.08 -1.51 10.54
C ILE A 186 -11.53 -2.86 10.00
N MET A 187 -10.90 -3.32 8.92
CA MET A 187 -11.18 -4.64 8.34
C MET A 187 -10.84 -5.76 9.33
N GLY A 188 -9.79 -5.57 10.13
CA GLY A 188 -9.36 -6.49 11.18
C GLY A 188 -10.41 -6.81 12.26
N PHE A 189 -11.44 -5.98 12.44
CA PHE A 189 -12.55 -6.28 13.35
C PHE A 189 -13.53 -7.32 12.82
N HIS A 190 -13.44 -7.66 11.54
CA HIS A 190 -14.36 -8.57 10.84
C HIS A 190 -13.68 -9.89 10.44
N LEU A 191 -12.52 -10.22 11.03
CA LEU A 191 -11.76 -11.43 10.74
C LEU A 191 -12.44 -12.71 11.21
N ASP A 192 -13.37 -12.61 12.15
CA ASP A 192 -14.24 -13.69 12.62
C ASP A 192 -15.14 -14.26 11.52
N ARG A 193 -15.43 -13.46 10.49
CA ARG A 193 -16.24 -13.86 9.33
C ARG A 193 -15.44 -14.61 8.26
N LEU A 194 -14.12 -14.72 8.41
CA LEU A 194 -13.25 -15.40 7.44
C LEU A 194 -12.92 -16.82 7.90
N PRO A 195 -12.59 -17.74 6.96
CA PRO A 195 -11.99 -19.03 7.31
C PRO A 195 -10.75 -18.85 8.20
N SER A 196 -10.56 -19.73 9.18
CA SER A 196 -9.52 -19.60 10.23
C SER A 196 -8.10 -19.40 9.69
N TRP A 197 -7.76 -19.97 8.54
CA TRP A 197 -6.44 -19.78 7.93
C TRP A 197 -6.25 -18.37 7.36
N ARG A 198 -7.28 -17.78 6.73
CA ARG A 198 -7.26 -16.40 6.22
C ARG A 198 -7.23 -15.40 7.36
N ALA A 199 -8.05 -15.64 8.40
CA ALA A 199 -8.04 -14.80 9.59
C ALA A 199 -6.66 -14.76 10.24
N ARG A 200 -5.95 -15.89 10.32
CA ARG A 200 -4.55 -15.95 10.78
C ARG A 200 -3.58 -15.20 9.86
N ALA A 201 -3.69 -15.41 8.55
CA ALA A 201 -2.85 -14.70 7.57
C ALA A 201 -3.04 -13.17 7.66
N CYS A 202 -4.29 -12.69 7.71
CA CYS A 202 -4.59 -11.27 7.88
C CYS A 202 -4.02 -10.70 9.20
N LYS A 203 -4.05 -11.46 10.30
CA LYS A 203 -3.40 -11.05 11.56
C LYS A 203 -1.90 -10.90 11.40
N ILE A 204 -1.24 -11.86 10.74
CA ILE A 204 0.20 -11.82 10.45
C ILE A 204 0.54 -10.59 9.59
N PHE A 205 -0.18 -10.38 8.49
CA PHE A 205 0.05 -9.23 7.62
C PHE A 205 -0.25 -7.90 8.31
N ARG A 206 -1.29 -7.81 9.14
CA ARG A 206 -1.52 -6.60 9.94
C ARG A 206 -0.35 -6.31 10.89
N VAL A 207 0.19 -7.33 11.55
CA VAL A 207 1.39 -7.18 12.39
C VAL A 207 2.59 -6.75 11.54
N GLY A 208 2.79 -7.35 10.37
CA GLY A 208 3.85 -6.95 9.43
C GLY A 208 3.73 -5.49 8.99
N ALA A 209 2.52 -5.01 8.71
CA ALA A 209 2.27 -3.62 8.35
C ALA A 209 2.59 -2.66 9.51
N ILE A 210 2.18 -3.01 10.73
CA ILE A 210 2.50 -2.23 11.95
C ILE A 210 4.01 -2.18 12.18
N LEU A 211 4.70 -3.32 12.10
CA LEU A 211 6.14 -3.40 12.30
C LEU A 211 6.92 -2.68 11.21
N GLY A 212 6.48 -2.78 9.95
CA GLY A 212 7.08 -2.02 8.84
C GLY A 212 6.94 -0.52 9.06
N PHE A 213 5.74 -0.03 9.36
CA PHE A 213 5.51 1.41 9.59
C PHE A 213 6.21 1.93 10.84
N ALA A 214 6.15 1.20 11.96
CA ALA A 214 6.90 1.55 13.17
C ALA A 214 8.41 1.55 12.91
N GLY A 215 8.89 0.61 12.09
CA GLY A 215 10.26 0.54 11.61
C GLY A 215 10.66 1.80 10.86
N VAL A 216 9.86 2.26 9.89
CA VAL A 216 10.10 3.50 9.12
C VAL A 216 10.15 4.73 10.03
N ILE A 217 9.23 4.84 10.99
CA ILE A 217 9.26 5.96 11.96
C ILE A 217 10.53 5.89 12.81
N PHE A 218 10.85 4.71 13.33
CA PHE A 218 12.01 4.52 14.19
C PHE A 218 13.31 4.82 13.45
N THR A 219 13.50 4.26 12.25
CA THR A 219 14.69 4.51 11.42
C THR A 219 14.79 5.98 11.04
N GLY A 220 13.69 6.61 10.63
CA GLY A 220 13.67 8.05 10.36
C GLY A 220 14.09 8.89 11.56
N MET A 221 13.56 8.59 12.76
CA MET A 221 13.95 9.32 13.99
C MET A 221 15.42 9.10 14.36
N VAL A 222 15.95 7.89 14.20
CA VAL A 222 17.36 7.61 14.45
C VAL A 222 18.25 8.32 13.43
N CYS A 223 17.90 8.29 12.14
CA CYS A 223 18.64 8.98 11.08
C CYS A 223 18.65 10.51 11.24
N LEU A 224 17.67 11.10 11.93
CA LEU A 224 17.68 12.52 12.31
C LEU A 224 18.69 12.85 13.42
N ILE A 225 19.06 11.87 14.25
CA ILE A 225 19.94 12.06 15.42
C ILE A 225 21.35 11.53 15.12
N SER A 226 21.47 10.51 14.27
CA SER A 226 22.71 9.78 14.00
C SER A 226 22.73 9.19 12.59
N SER A 227 23.86 9.31 11.90
CA SER A 227 24.14 8.63 10.63
C SER A 227 24.41 7.12 10.78
N TRP A 228 24.37 6.56 11.99
CA TRP A 228 24.78 5.17 12.22
C TRP A 228 23.99 4.16 11.39
N ILE A 229 22.66 4.33 11.25
CA ILE A 229 21.83 3.43 10.44
C ILE A 229 22.19 3.55 8.97
N GLY A 230 22.30 4.78 8.45
CA GLY A 230 22.71 4.99 7.06
C GLY A 230 24.06 4.33 6.78
N ALA A 231 25.06 4.56 7.63
CA ALA A 231 26.40 4.03 7.49
C ALA A 231 26.52 2.50 7.61
N ASN A 232 25.77 1.86 8.53
CA ASN A 232 25.95 0.44 8.85
C ASN A 232 24.84 -0.48 8.33
N ALA A 233 23.66 0.08 8.04
CA ALA A 233 22.48 -0.66 7.62
C ALA A 233 21.67 0.13 6.56
N PRO A 234 22.28 0.52 5.44
CA PRO A 234 21.66 1.43 4.47
C PRO A 234 20.39 0.89 3.81
N PHE A 235 20.16 -0.43 3.84
CA PHE A 235 18.94 -1.05 3.30
C PHE A 235 17.83 -1.25 4.33
N PHE A 236 18.06 -0.91 5.60
CA PHE A 236 17.10 -1.19 6.67
C PHE A 236 15.84 -0.32 6.54
N PHE A 237 15.99 0.93 6.09
CA PHE A 237 14.85 1.82 5.81
C PHE A 237 13.95 1.24 4.70
N TRP A 238 14.53 0.93 3.54
CA TRP A 238 13.85 0.22 2.45
C TRP A 238 13.21 -1.10 2.89
N PHE A 239 13.88 -1.90 3.72
CA PHE A 239 13.33 -3.15 4.23
C PHE A 239 12.04 -2.92 5.03
N CYS A 240 12.02 -1.91 5.92
CA CYS A 240 10.85 -1.55 6.70
C CYS A 240 9.70 -1.04 5.81
N GLU A 241 9.99 -0.19 4.83
CA GLU A 241 9.00 0.27 3.85
C GLU A 241 8.41 -0.90 3.05
N SER A 242 9.29 -1.77 2.55
CA SER A 242 8.92 -2.94 1.75
C SER A 242 8.07 -3.93 2.54
N LEU A 243 8.44 -4.18 3.79
CA LEU A 243 7.65 -5.00 4.71
C LEU A 243 6.26 -4.41 4.95
N GLY A 244 6.19 -3.09 5.19
CA GLY A 244 4.95 -2.37 5.41
C GLY A 244 3.99 -2.47 4.21
N LEU A 245 4.47 -2.04 3.04
CA LEU A 245 3.70 -2.04 1.79
C LEU A 245 3.27 -3.45 1.38
N SER A 246 4.21 -4.41 1.37
CA SER A 246 3.92 -5.81 1.04
C SER A 246 2.87 -6.40 1.97
N SER A 247 2.96 -6.10 3.27
CA SER A 247 2.00 -6.60 4.25
C SER A 247 0.62 -6.00 4.05
N MET A 248 0.51 -4.72 3.73
CA MET A 248 -0.78 -4.10 3.39
C MET A 248 -1.38 -4.76 2.14
N SER A 249 -0.59 -4.94 1.08
CA SER A 249 -1.06 -5.56 -0.16
C SER A 249 -1.47 -7.02 0.00
N LEU A 250 -0.72 -7.82 0.78
CA LEU A 250 -1.06 -9.21 1.06
C LEU A 250 -2.26 -9.35 2.01
N PHE A 251 -2.43 -8.41 2.97
CA PHE A 251 -3.61 -8.37 3.83
C PHE A 251 -4.88 -8.36 3.00
N VAL A 252 -4.90 -7.59 1.92
CA VAL A 252 -6.07 -7.40 1.06
C VAL A 252 -6.48 -8.67 0.34
N ILE A 253 -5.52 -9.44 -0.18
CA ILE A 253 -5.83 -10.73 -0.82
C ILE A 253 -6.50 -11.68 0.18
N CYS A 254 -5.98 -11.69 1.40
CA CYS A 254 -6.44 -12.59 2.44
C CYS A 254 -7.76 -12.14 3.03
N PHE A 255 -8.00 -10.83 3.08
CA PHE A 255 -9.25 -10.23 3.51
C PHE A 255 -10.23 -10.19 2.34
N ARG A 256 -10.86 -11.33 2.04
CA ARG A 256 -11.94 -11.40 1.05
C ARG A 256 -12.98 -12.44 1.46
N TYR A 257 -14.24 -12.08 1.26
CA TYR A 257 -15.36 -13.01 1.37
C TYR A 257 -15.37 -13.97 0.18
N GLU A 258 -15.60 -15.26 0.44
CA GLU A 258 -15.72 -16.28 -0.62
C GLU A 258 -17.14 -16.40 -1.13
N ASP A 259 -18.11 -16.06 -0.28
CA ASP A 259 -19.52 -16.20 -0.57
C ASP A 259 -20.24 -14.88 -0.31
N VAL A 260 -21.13 -14.51 -1.22
CA VAL A 260 -22.02 -13.35 -1.10
C VAL A 260 -22.88 -13.46 0.17
N SER A 261 -23.18 -14.70 0.61
CA SER A 261 -23.87 -14.96 1.87
C SER A 261 -23.11 -14.49 3.12
N GLN A 262 -21.80 -14.24 3.01
CA GLN A 262 -20.96 -13.71 4.10
C GLN A 262 -21.01 -12.18 4.18
N LEU A 263 -21.60 -11.50 3.19
CA LEU A 263 -21.79 -10.06 3.24
C LEU A 263 -22.87 -9.72 4.28
N PRO A 264 -22.65 -8.70 5.12
CA PRO A 264 -23.71 -8.22 6.01
C PRO A 264 -24.89 -7.72 5.15
N HIS A 265 -26.10 -8.20 5.47
CA HIS A 265 -27.36 -7.67 4.94
C HIS A 265 -27.73 -6.33 5.57
#